data_AF-A0A9P6KLI1-F1
#
_entry.id   AF-A0A9P6KLI1-F1
#
_cell.length_a   1.000
_cell.length_b   1.000
_cell.length_c   1.000
_cell.angle_alpha   90.00
_cell.angle_beta   90.00
_cell.angle_gamma   90.00
#
_symmetry.space_group_name_H-M   'P 1'
#
loop_
_entity.id
_entity.type
_entity.pdbx_description
1 polymer ?
#
loop_
_entity_poly.entity_id
_entity_poly.type
_entity_poly.pdbx_seq_one_letter_code
_entity_poly.pdbx_strand_id
1 'polypeptide(L)'
;MSPIQHPPLPPGTRPALPSDIPRLGLLYVASFHYSPNTKWARPYYPQYPEDMLAQYTAWAIQSLQDPQFIVLVATDAFDASERSKTEAHFPEGVTTGLGHDVEEGNQVPVATLVLKVGTERGRAWREAGGKALMGAELPSKPELRGRDRHQGHRDAMIDFENAARVR
;
A
#
# COMPACT_ATOMS: atom_id res chain seq x y z
N MET A 1 -18.27 -28.04 2.09
CA MET A 1 -18.39 -26.67 2.63
C MET A 1 -18.99 -25.82 1.53
N SER A 2 -20.12 -25.13 1.78
CA SER A 2 -20.66 -24.18 0.81
C SER A 2 -19.67 -23.04 0.62
N PRO A 3 -19.41 -22.56 -0.61
CA PRO A 3 -18.52 -21.42 -0.83
C PRO A 3 -19.06 -20.21 -0.05
N ILE A 4 -18.16 -19.50 0.64
CA ILE A 4 -18.52 -18.26 1.32
C ILE A 4 -18.95 -17.27 0.25
N GLN A 5 -20.26 -17.02 0.14
CA GLN A 5 -20.78 -15.91 -0.64
C GLN A 5 -20.48 -14.62 0.13
N HIS A 6 -19.52 -13.84 -0.37
CA HIS A 6 -19.33 -12.48 0.08
C HIS A 6 -20.40 -11.58 -0.55
N PRO A 7 -20.83 -10.49 0.11
CA PRO A 7 -21.64 -9.48 -0.55
C PRO A 7 -20.95 -9.02 -1.84
N PRO A 8 -21.71 -8.68 -2.91
CA PRO A 8 -21.10 -8.11 -4.10
C PRO A 8 -20.37 -6.82 -3.72
N LEU A 9 -19.13 -6.68 -4.19
CA LEU A 9 -18.37 -5.46 -4.00
C LEU A 9 -19.04 -4.32 -4.79
N PRO A 10 -18.98 -3.06 -4.31
CA PRO A 10 -19.46 -1.92 -5.07
C PRO A 10 -18.84 -1.86 -6.49
N PRO A 11 -19.57 -1.40 -7.51
CA PRO A 11 -19.00 -1.17 -8.84
C PRO A 11 -17.73 -0.32 -8.77
N GLY A 12 -16.73 -0.66 -9.59
CA GLY A 12 -15.43 0.04 -9.57
C GLY A 12 -14.55 -0.35 -8.37
N THR A 13 -14.87 -1.42 -7.64
CA THR A 13 -13.99 -1.96 -6.60
C THR A 13 -13.62 -3.42 -6.86
N ARG A 14 -12.39 -3.79 -6.50
CA ARG A 14 -11.86 -5.15 -6.65
C ARG A 14 -10.82 -5.45 -5.59
N PRO A 15 -10.49 -6.74 -5.35
CA PRO A 15 -9.28 -7.07 -4.60
C PRO A 15 -8.03 -6.48 -5.27
N ALA A 16 -7.05 -6.10 -4.45
CA ALA A 16 -5.74 -5.66 -4.93
C ALA A 16 -4.98 -6.82 -5.59
N LEU A 17 -4.21 -6.48 -6.61
CA LEU A 17 -3.30 -7.36 -7.33
C LEU A 17 -1.86 -7.08 -6.90
N PRO A 18 -0.94 -8.04 -7.02
CA PRO A 18 0.50 -7.80 -6.89
C PRO A 18 1.00 -6.64 -7.77
N SER A 19 0.46 -6.52 -8.99
CA SER A 19 0.80 -5.43 -9.91
C SER A 19 0.35 -4.04 -9.41
N ASP A 20 -0.57 -3.96 -8.45
CA ASP A 20 -0.99 -2.70 -7.86
C ASP A 20 0.01 -2.19 -6.80
N ILE A 21 0.95 -3.02 -6.32
CA ILE A 21 1.82 -2.69 -5.18
C ILE A 21 2.58 -1.36 -5.36
N PRO A 22 3.23 -1.08 -6.51
CA PRO A 22 3.97 0.18 -6.65
C PRO A 22 3.02 1.39 -6.63
N ARG A 23 1.80 1.25 -7.15
CA ARG A 23 0.75 2.27 -7.08
C ARG A 23 0.19 2.44 -5.67
N LEU A 24 -0.05 1.35 -4.95
CA LEU A 24 -0.53 1.38 -3.56
C LEU A 24 0.46 2.12 -2.66
N GLY A 25 1.76 1.91 -2.84
CA GLY A 25 2.80 2.67 -2.13
C GLY A 25 2.61 4.18 -2.28
N LEU A 26 2.35 4.67 -3.50
CA LEU A 26 2.10 6.10 -3.75
C LEU A 26 0.79 6.59 -3.18
N LEU A 27 -0.30 5.81 -3.30
CA LEU A 27 -1.59 6.15 -2.71
C LEU A 27 -1.49 6.28 -1.19
N TYR A 28 -0.76 5.38 -0.53
CA TYR A 28 -0.49 5.48 0.90
C TYR A 28 0.32 6.73 1.22
N VAL A 29 1.39 7.02 0.49
CA VAL A 29 2.19 8.24 0.69
C VAL A 29 1.30 9.49 0.56
N ALA A 30 0.52 9.59 -0.50
CA ALA A 30 -0.40 10.70 -0.75
C ALA A 30 -1.45 10.85 0.36
N SER A 31 -2.02 9.73 0.81
CA SER A 31 -3.08 9.72 1.84
C SER A 31 -2.52 10.07 3.21
N PHE A 32 -1.41 9.44 3.60
CA PHE A 32 -0.81 9.65 4.91
C PHE A 32 -0.14 11.01 5.02
N HIS A 33 0.31 11.63 3.93
CA HIS A 33 0.83 13.00 3.98
C HIS A 33 -0.10 13.97 4.75
N TYR A 34 -1.41 13.89 4.50
CA TYR A 34 -2.41 14.73 5.16
C TYR A 34 -2.82 14.24 6.55
N SER A 35 -2.35 13.08 7.01
CA SER A 35 -2.61 12.59 8.36
C SER A 35 -1.91 13.48 9.39
N PRO A 36 -2.61 13.89 10.47
CA PRO A 36 -1.98 14.61 11.58
C PRO A 36 -0.76 13.87 12.16
N ASN A 37 -0.78 12.53 12.12
CA ASN A 37 0.30 11.70 12.65
C ASN A 37 1.58 11.79 11.84
N THR A 38 1.50 12.07 10.54
CA THR A 38 2.68 12.07 9.66
C THR A 38 3.65 13.19 10.03
N LYS A 39 3.15 14.34 10.48
CA LYS A 39 3.99 15.45 10.96
C LYS A 39 4.85 15.04 12.16
N TRP A 40 4.33 14.15 13.01
CA TRP A 40 5.03 13.66 14.20
C TRP A 40 5.89 12.43 13.91
N ALA A 41 5.36 11.47 13.17
CA ALA A 41 6.04 10.21 12.89
C ALA A 41 7.13 10.36 11.81
N ARG A 42 7.00 11.34 10.91
CA ARG A 42 7.82 11.47 9.70
C ARG A 42 8.22 12.94 9.44
N PRO A 43 8.84 13.65 10.40
CA PRO A 43 9.16 15.08 10.26
C PRO A 43 10.12 15.37 9.10
N TYR A 44 10.97 14.40 8.72
CA TYR A 44 11.95 14.54 7.64
C TYR A 44 11.51 13.96 6.29
N TYR A 45 10.25 13.56 6.16
CA TYR A 45 9.72 13.02 4.91
C TYR A 45 9.95 13.94 3.69
N PRO A 46 9.79 15.27 3.78
CA PRO A 46 10.08 16.15 2.65
C PRO A 46 11.54 16.06 2.13
N GLN A 47 12.51 15.76 3.01
CA GLN A 47 13.91 15.60 2.62
C GLN A 47 14.24 14.18 2.14
N TYR A 48 13.50 13.18 2.62
CA TYR A 48 13.72 11.76 2.34
C TYR A 48 12.41 11.06 1.91
N PRO A 49 11.81 11.46 0.77
CA PRO A 49 10.54 10.91 0.30
C PRO A 49 10.64 9.41 -0.05
N GLU A 50 11.82 8.94 -0.45
CA GLU A 50 12.10 7.54 -0.80
C GLU A 50 11.83 6.58 0.35
N ASP A 51 12.12 6.98 1.58
CA ASP A 51 11.91 6.11 2.73
C ASP A 51 10.44 5.96 3.08
N MET A 52 9.62 7.01 2.86
CA MET A 52 8.18 6.92 3.11
C MET A 52 7.54 6.02 2.05
N LEU A 53 7.94 6.18 0.78
CA LEU A 53 7.50 5.31 -0.30
C LEU A 53 7.93 3.86 -0.08
N ALA A 54 9.18 3.61 0.30
CA ALA A 54 9.69 2.27 0.58
C ALA A 54 8.92 1.58 1.71
N GLN A 55 8.68 2.30 2.81
CA GLN A 55 7.90 1.77 3.93
C GLN A 55 6.47 1.43 3.53
N TYR A 56 5.76 2.33 2.85
CA TYR A 56 4.37 2.05 2.48
C TYR A 56 4.24 0.99 1.39
N THR A 57 5.21 0.90 0.49
CA THR A 57 5.32 -0.23 -0.45
C THR A 57 5.52 -1.54 0.32
N ALA A 58 6.37 -1.56 1.35
CA ALA A 58 6.56 -2.74 2.20
C ALA A 58 5.29 -3.10 2.99
N TRP A 59 4.51 -2.12 3.43
CA TRP A 59 3.21 -2.37 4.08
C TRP A 59 2.17 -2.92 3.10
N ALA A 60 2.14 -2.44 1.86
CA ALA A 60 1.32 -3.03 0.80
C ALA A 60 1.67 -4.51 0.57
N ILE A 61 2.97 -4.82 0.40
CA ILE A 61 3.46 -6.20 0.25
C ILE A 61 3.00 -7.08 1.43
N GLN A 62 3.23 -6.63 2.67
CA GLN A 62 2.85 -7.40 3.86
C GLN A 62 1.34 -7.65 3.94
N SER A 63 0.53 -6.63 3.64
CA SER A 63 -0.93 -6.74 3.70
C SER A 63 -1.49 -7.67 2.62
N LEU A 64 -0.88 -7.71 1.43
CA LEU A 64 -1.26 -8.68 0.40
C LEU A 64 -0.78 -10.11 0.76
N GLN A 65 0.39 -10.25 1.41
CA GLN A 65 0.95 -11.54 1.80
C GLN A 65 0.22 -12.22 2.95
N ASP A 66 -0.22 -11.46 3.94
CA ASP A 66 -0.79 -12.01 5.17
C ASP A 66 -2.27 -12.43 4.97
N PRO A 67 -2.62 -13.71 5.21
CA PRO A 67 -3.97 -14.22 5.02
C PRO A 67 -5.00 -13.63 5.99
N GLN A 68 -4.58 -12.91 7.03
CA GLN A 68 -5.47 -12.18 7.92
C GLN A 68 -5.94 -10.86 7.32
N PHE A 69 -5.46 -10.47 6.14
CA PHE A 69 -5.86 -9.23 5.49
C PHE A 69 -6.50 -9.48 4.13
N ILE A 70 -7.54 -8.71 3.84
CA ILE A 70 -8.09 -8.53 2.50
C ILE A 70 -7.82 -7.08 2.12
N VAL A 71 -7.11 -6.88 1.02
CA VAL A 71 -6.85 -5.55 0.47
C VAL A 71 -7.78 -5.33 -0.70
N LEU A 72 -8.64 -4.32 -0.59
CA LEU A 72 -9.53 -3.87 -1.65
C LEU A 72 -9.00 -2.56 -2.23
N VAL A 73 -9.25 -2.36 -3.52
CA VAL A 73 -9.00 -1.10 -4.21
C VAL A 73 -10.27 -0.61 -4.88
N ALA A 74 -10.44 0.71 -4.89
CA ALA A 74 -11.32 1.36 -5.84
C ALA A 74 -10.50 1.75 -7.07
N THR A 75 -11.06 1.57 -8.25
CA THR A 75 -10.44 1.93 -9.52
C THR A 75 -11.19 3.08 -10.18
N ASP A 76 -10.44 3.96 -10.83
CA ASP A 76 -10.98 5.02 -11.68
C ASP A 76 -10.05 5.25 -12.88
N ALA A 77 -10.49 6.07 -13.83
CA ALA A 77 -9.70 6.52 -14.96
C ALA A 77 -8.45 7.26 -14.46
N PHE A 78 -7.28 6.82 -14.95
CA PHE A 78 -6.01 7.48 -14.68
C PHE A 78 -6.03 8.89 -15.23
N ASP A 79 -5.64 9.84 -14.38
CA ASP A 79 -5.50 11.25 -14.72
C ASP A 79 -4.01 11.61 -14.70
N ALA A 80 -3.46 11.97 -15.86
CA ALA A 80 -2.04 12.32 -15.98
C ALA A 80 -1.63 13.53 -15.11
N SER A 81 -2.59 14.36 -14.69
CA SER A 81 -2.38 15.50 -13.82
C SER A 81 -2.49 15.18 -12.32
N GLU A 82 -2.84 13.95 -11.92
CA GLU A 82 -3.14 13.59 -10.52
C GLU A 82 -2.04 13.98 -9.54
N ARG A 83 -0.76 13.94 -9.97
CA ARG A 83 0.39 14.30 -9.14
C ARG A 83 0.39 15.76 -8.73
N SER A 84 -0.12 16.64 -9.59
CA SER A 84 -0.24 18.08 -9.29
C SER A 84 -1.35 18.37 -8.26
N LYS A 85 -2.19 17.39 -7.93
CA LYS A 85 -3.33 17.54 -7.01
C LYS A 85 -2.98 17.15 -5.58
N THR A 86 -1.72 16.86 -5.28
CA THR A 86 -1.26 16.52 -3.94
C THR A 86 0.02 17.27 -3.58
N GLU A 87 0.12 17.67 -2.31
CA GLU A 87 1.32 18.29 -1.72
C GLU A 87 2.33 17.25 -1.20
N ALA A 88 2.03 15.96 -1.37
CA ALA A 88 2.92 14.88 -0.98
C ALA A 88 4.24 14.90 -1.79
N HIS A 89 5.35 14.67 -1.09
CA HIS A 89 6.68 14.55 -1.66
C HIS A 89 6.95 13.13 -2.18
N PHE A 90 7.43 13.02 -3.42
CA PHE A 90 7.78 11.74 -4.02
C PHE A 90 9.22 11.77 -4.52
N PRO A 91 9.91 10.62 -4.57
CA PRO A 91 11.25 10.55 -5.15
C PRO A 91 11.27 11.07 -6.59
N GLU A 92 12.42 11.62 -6.98
CA GLU A 92 12.66 12.02 -8.36
C GLU A 92 12.54 10.80 -9.30
N GLY A 93 12.00 11.01 -10.51
CA GLY A 93 11.80 9.95 -11.50
C GLY A 93 10.61 9.01 -11.26
N VAL A 94 10.04 8.97 -10.04
CA VAL A 94 8.81 8.20 -9.76
C VAL A 94 7.61 9.02 -10.22
N THR A 95 6.86 8.55 -11.22
CA THR A 95 5.72 9.30 -11.79
C THR A 95 4.38 8.87 -11.21
N THR A 96 3.95 7.65 -11.50
CA THR A 96 2.58 7.15 -11.25
C THR A 96 2.55 5.86 -10.43
N GLY A 97 3.71 5.19 -10.28
CA GLY A 97 3.80 3.85 -9.68
C GLY A 97 3.15 2.78 -10.52
N LEU A 98 2.88 3.11 -11.78
CA LEU A 98 2.36 2.23 -12.81
C LEU A 98 3.42 2.24 -13.90
N GLY A 99 3.64 1.11 -14.58
CA GLY A 99 4.66 1.00 -15.61
C GLY A 99 4.51 2.07 -16.70
N HIS A 100 5.51 2.18 -17.58
CA HIS A 100 5.52 3.17 -18.67
C HIS A 100 4.35 3.06 -19.67
N ASP A 101 3.58 1.97 -19.58
CA ASP A 101 2.50 1.63 -20.53
C ASP A 101 1.10 2.07 -20.05
N VAL A 102 0.98 2.81 -18.94
CA VAL A 102 -0.32 3.31 -18.47
C VAL A 102 -0.65 4.66 -19.11
N GLU A 103 -1.76 4.68 -19.84
CA GLU A 103 -2.28 5.85 -20.55
C GLU A 103 -3.44 6.50 -19.79
N GLU A 104 -3.68 7.78 -20.06
CA GLU A 104 -4.83 8.52 -19.53
C GLU A 104 -6.14 7.80 -19.86
N GLY A 105 -7.03 7.69 -18.88
CA GLY A 105 -8.28 6.94 -19.01
C GLY A 105 -8.19 5.44 -18.67
N ASN A 106 -7.00 4.84 -18.56
CA ASN A 106 -6.86 3.46 -18.07
C ASN A 106 -7.40 3.32 -16.64
N GLN A 107 -8.04 2.18 -16.33
CA GLN A 107 -8.55 1.92 -14.97
C GLN A 107 -7.41 1.56 -14.02
N VAL A 108 -7.17 2.42 -13.02
CA VAL A 108 -6.07 2.28 -12.07
C VAL A 108 -6.58 2.38 -10.63
N PRO A 109 -5.90 1.78 -9.65
CA PRO A 109 -6.22 2.01 -8.25
C PRO A 109 -6.11 3.50 -7.89
N VAL A 110 -7.16 4.03 -7.27
CA VAL A 110 -7.24 5.41 -6.75
C VAL A 110 -7.52 5.49 -5.26
N ALA A 111 -7.99 4.40 -4.65
CA ALA A 111 -8.14 4.27 -3.20
C ALA A 111 -7.92 2.84 -2.76
N THR A 112 -7.60 2.65 -1.48
CA THR A 112 -7.40 1.32 -0.89
C THR A 112 -8.07 1.20 0.48
N LEU A 113 -8.55 0.00 0.78
CA LEU A 113 -9.11 -0.39 2.06
C LEU A 113 -8.49 -1.72 2.50
N VAL A 114 -7.86 -1.73 3.66
CA VAL A 114 -7.27 -2.93 4.27
C VAL A 114 -8.18 -3.43 5.38
N LEU A 115 -8.74 -4.62 5.20
CA LEU A 115 -9.64 -5.26 6.15
C LEU A 115 -8.90 -6.39 6.86
N LYS A 116 -8.73 -6.28 8.19
CA LYS A 116 -8.30 -7.41 9.01
C LYS A 116 -9.47 -8.38 9.20
N VAL A 117 -9.35 -9.56 8.66
CA VAL A 117 -10.28 -10.67 8.82
C VAL A 117 -9.67 -11.72 9.76
N GLY A 118 -10.50 -12.37 10.56
CA GLY A 118 -10.06 -13.54 11.34
C GLY A 118 -9.41 -14.58 10.42
N THR A 119 -8.43 -15.32 10.92
CA THR A 119 -7.59 -16.28 10.16
C THR A 119 -8.41 -17.26 9.32
N GLU A 120 -9.51 -17.78 9.85
CA GLU A 120 -10.40 -18.71 9.13
C GLU A 120 -11.11 -18.06 7.95
N ARG A 121 -11.67 -16.85 8.15
CA ARG A 121 -12.37 -16.11 7.08
C ARG A 121 -11.41 -15.67 5.98
N GLY A 122 -10.21 -15.24 6.36
CA GLY A 122 -9.17 -14.88 5.41
C GLY A 122 -8.65 -16.06 4.58
N ARG A 123 -8.48 -17.22 5.21
CA ARG A 123 -8.12 -18.47 4.51
C ARG A 123 -9.20 -18.89 3.51
N ALA A 124 -10.46 -18.89 3.94
CA ALA A 124 -11.58 -19.26 3.07
C ALA A 124 -11.74 -18.32 1.87
N TRP A 125 -11.47 -17.01 2.04
CA TRP A 125 -11.45 -16.05 0.93
C TRP A 125 -10.34 -16.36 -0.09
N ARG A 126 -9.14 -16.75 0.37
CA ARG A 126 -8.04 -17.17 -0.52
C ARG A 126 -8.39 -18.43 -1.30
N GLU A 127 -8.97 -19.41 -0.64
CA GLU A 127 -9.37 -20.69 -1.23
C GLU A 127 -10.51 -20.54 -2.25
N ALA A 128 -11.41 -19.57 -2.04
CA ALA A 128 -12.53 -19.27 -2.94
C ALA A 128 -12.15 -18.53 -4.24
N GLY A 129 -10.87 -18.26 -4.48
CA GLY A 129 -10.39 -17.59 -5.70
C GLY A 129 -9.39 -16.47 -5.48
N GLY A 130 -9.19 -16.01 -4.23
CA GLY A 130 -8.16 -15.01 -3.91
C GLY A 130 -6.73 -15.45 -4.29
N LYS A 131 -6.48 -16.76 -4.35
CA LYS A 131 -5.18 -17.34 -4.77
C LYS A 131 -4.86 -17.10 -6.25
N ALA A 132 -5.87 -16.99 -7.13
CA ALA A 132 -5.66 -16.77 -8.57
C ALA A 132 -5.12 -15.36 -8.90
N LEU A 133 -5.31 -14.40 -7.98
CA LEU A 133 -4.82 -13.02 -8.09
C LEU A 133 -3.35 -12.88 -7.65
N MET A 134 -2.82 -13.86 -6.91
CA MET A 134 -1.49 -13.84 -6.26
C MET A 134 -0.42 -14.65 -7.01
N GLY A 135 -0.72 -15.11 -8.24
CA GLY A 135 0.19 -15.93 -9.05
C GLY A 135 1.37 -15.16 -9.66
N ALA A 136 1.40 -13.83 -9.52
CA ALA A 136 2.54 -13.01 -9.90
C ALA A 136 3.55 -12.91 -8.74
N GLU A 137 4.84 -13.00 -9.07
CA GLU A 137 5.93 -12.82 -8.10
C GLU A 137 5.82 -11.44 -7.45
N LEU A 138 5.79 -11.40 -6.11
CA LEU A 138 5.74 -10.14 -5.37
C LEU A 138 7.11 -9.47 -5.45
N PRO A 139 7.18 -8.13 -5.59
CA PRO A 139 8.45 -7.43 -5.51
C PRO A 139 9.09 -7.67 -4.13
N SER A 140 10.43 -7.75 -4.11
CA SER A 140 11.18 -7.78 -2.86
C SER A 140 10.90 -6.51 -2.05
N LYS A 141 10.98 -6.61 -0.71
CA LYS A 141 10.86 -5.43 0.14
C LYS A 141 11.98 -4.46 -0.23
N PRO A 142 11.68 -3.19 -0.56
CA PRO A 142 12.73 -2.22 -0.84
C PRO A 142 13.60 -2.02 0.39
N GLU A 143 14.92 -1.91 0.17
CA GLU A 143 15.85 -1.50 1.23
C GLU A 143 15.51 -0.09 1.69
N LEU A 144 15.35 0.09 3.01
CA LEU A 144 15.21 1.41 3.62
C LEU A 144 16.61 2.05 3.61
N ARG A 145 16.82 3.13 2.85
CA ARG A 145 18.16 3.63 2.52
C ARG A 145 18.69 4.70 3.46
N GLY A 146 17.90 5.26 4.38
CA GLY A 146 18.50 6.04 5.45
C GLY A 146 17.58 6.87 6.31
N ARG A 147 17.21 6.32 7.48
CA ARG A 147 16.67 7.09 8.61
C ARG A 147 17.38 6.90 9.95
N ASP A 148 18.34 5.97 10.05
CA ASP A 148 19.07 5.67 11.30
C ASP A 148 20.28 6.59 11.58
N ARG A 149 20.42 7.77 10.95
CA ARG A 149 21.63 8.60 11.12
C ARG A 149 21.48 9.90 11.93
N HIS A 150 20.27 10.32 12.31
CA HIS A 150 20.09 11.45 13.23
C HIS A 150 19.89 10.97 14.67
N GLN A 151 20.93 11.10 15.49
CA GLN A 151 21.01 10.61 16.89
C GLN A 151 19.92 11.13 17.85
N GLY A 152 19.11 12.12 17.45
CA GLY A 152 18.09 12.75 18.29
C GLY A 152 16.64 12.33 18.01
N HIS A 153 16.39 11.42 17.06
CA HIS A 153 15.02 11.07 16.65
C HIS A 153 14.62 9.67 17.12
N ARG A 154 13.46 9.58 17.78
CA ARG A 154 12.80 8.32 18.15
C ARG A 154 11.70 8.01 17.13
N ASP A 155 11.88 7.00 16.29
CA ASP A 155 10.82 6.53 15.39
C ASP A 155 9.81 5.69 16.19
N ALA A 156 8.76 6.34 16.67
CA ALA A 156 7.68 5.68 17.42
C ALA A 156 7.07 4.51 16.64
N MET A 157 7.14 4.49 15.31
CA MET A 157 6.58 3.41 14.50
C MET A 157 7.49 2.18 14.47
N ILE A 158 8.81 2.36 14.40
CA ILE A 158 9.75 1.25 14.58
C ILE A 158 9.64 0.68 16.00
N ASP A 159 9.46 1.53 17.01
CA ASP A 159 9.24 1.08 18.38
C ASP A 159 7.99 0.20 18.51
N PHE A 160 6.89 0.59 17.86
CA PHE A 160 5.66 -0.21 17.82
C PHE A 160 5.85 -1.52 17.06
N GLU A 161 6.54 -1.50 15.92
CA GLU A 161 6.82 -2.72 15.13
C GLU A 161 7.73 -3.69 15.89
N ASN A 162 8.76 -3.17 16.56
CA ASN A 162 9.64 -3.98 17.41
C ASN A 162 8.90 -4.54 18.62
N ALA A 163 8.05 -3.74 19.28
CA ALA A 163 7.22 -4.22 20.39
C ALA A 163 6.24 -5.31 19.96
N ALA A 164 5.73 -5.26 18.72
CA ALA A 164 4.84 -6.27 18.18
C ALA A 164 5.54 -7.61 17.84
N ARG A 165 6.87 -7.61 17.63
CA ARG A 165 7.67 -8.82 17.35
C ARG A 165 8.06 -9.61 18.61
N VAL A 166 7.88 -9.05 19.80
CA VAL A 166 8.22 -9.67 21.09
C VAL A 166 7.02 -10.46 21.67
N ARG A 167 6.02 -10.77 20.87
CA ARG A 167 4.86 -11.59 21.27
C ARG A 167 4.65 -12.79 20.36
#